data_AF-A0A2V9VLQ8-F1
#
_entry.id   AF-A0A2V9VLQ8-F1
#
_cell.length_a   1.000
_cell.length_b   1.000
_cell.length_c   1.000
_cell.angle_alpha   90.00
_cell.angle_beta   90.00
_cell.angle_gamma   90.00
#
_symmetry.space_group_name_H-M   'P 1'
#
loop_
_entity.id
_entity.type
_entity.pdbx_description
1 polymer ?
#
loop_
_entity_poly.entity_id
_entity_poly.type
_entity_poly.pdbx_seq_one_letter_code
_entity_poly.pdbx_strand_id
1 'polypeptide(L)'
;MKAPLILFVAVLILFLLVAPGALSSQEQRDTQNITVKSKEVNNGVVILSAQNGKNSFELQCNKDASGCAILEPGDYAMVRLPKNHGLYDCANAEVYRRSANSEEGGLLGQYCLIDRR
;
A
#
# COMPACT_ATOMS: atom_id res chain seq x y z
N MET A 1 -3.03 6.76 60.68
CA MET A 1 -3.06 5.78 59.57
C MET A 1 -3.74 6.43 58.36
N LYS A 2 -3.07 7.36 57.67
CA LYS A 2 -3.66 8.15 56.55
C LYS A 2 -2.63 8.40 55.43
N ALA A 3 -1.36 8.54 55.82
CA ALA A 3 -0.22 8.73 54.92
C ALA A 3 0.01 7.63 53.86
N PRO A 4 -0.14 6.31 54.14
CA PRO A 4 0.15 5.31 53.12
C PRO A 4 -0.93 5.29 52.03
N LEU A 5 -2.18 5.60 52.36
CA LEU A 5 -3.28 5.63 51.39
C LEU A 5 -3.12 6.76 50.36
N ILE A 6 -2.64 7.93 50.81
CA ILE A 6 -2.42 9.10 49.95
C ILE A 6 -1.24 8.85 48.99
N LEU A 7 -0.18 8.19 49.47
CA LEU A 7 0.97 7.84 48.64
C LEU A 7 0.60 6.83 47.54
N PHE A 8 -0.23 5.84 47.86
CA PHE A 8 -0.73 4.86 46.89
C PHE A 8 -1.60 5.49 45.81
N VAL A 9 -2.45 6.45 46.16
CA VAL A 9 -3.30 7.18 45.18
C VAL A 9 -2.44 8.04 44.25
N ALA A 10 -1.39 8.69 44.76
CA ALA A 10 -0.48 9.50 43.94
C ALA A 10 0.32 8.66 42.92
N VAL A 11 0.74 7.45 43.31
CA VAL A 11 1.46 6.52 42.41
C VAL A 11 0.55 5.97 41.30
N LEU A 12 -0.73 5.71 41.60
CA LEU A 12 -1.72 5.29 40.61
C LEU A 12 -2.04 6.37 39.57
N ILE A 13 -2.12 7.63 39.98
CA ILE A 13 -2.33 8.76 39.06
C ILE A 13 -1.10 8.98 38.16
N LEU A 14 0.11 8.78 38.69
CA LEU A 14 1.34 8.89 37.91
C LEU A 14 1.45 7.77 36.86
N PHE A 15 0.98 6.56 37.15
CA PHE A 15 0.93 5.45 36.19
C PHE A 15 -0.10 5.67 35.06
N LEU A 16 -1.21 6.36 35.32
CA LEU A 16 -2.21 6.69 34.30
C LEU A 16 -1.75 7.79 33.32
N LEU A 17 -0.78 8.62 33.70
CA LEU A 17 -0.19 9.65 32.84
C LEU A 17 0.95 9.12 31.94
N VAL A 18 1.44 7.91 32.19
CA VAL A 18 2.38 7.19 31.31
C VAL A 18 1.61 6.13 30.53
N ALA A 19 0.51 6.53 29.89
CA ALA A 19 0.04 5.78 28.74
C ALA A 19 1.12 6.00 27.66
N PRO A 20 1.81 4.95 27.16
CA PRO A 20 2.44 5.08 25.86
C PRO A 20 1.28 5.39 24.92
N GLY A 21 1.14 6.67 24.57
CA GLY A 21 0.21 7.09 23.55
C GLY A 21 0.47 6.15 22.40
N ALA A 22 -0.53 5.34 22.06
CA ALA A 22 -0.48 4.51 20.88
C ALA A 22 -0.18 5.47 19.76
N LEU A 23 1.10 5.53 19.39
CA LEU A 23 1.57 6.02 18.11
C LEU A 23 0.90 5.06 17.15
N SER A 24 -0.36 5.35 16.83
CA SER A 24 -0.98 4.93 15.59
C SER A 24 -0.17 5.62 14.51
N SER A 25 1.01 5.09 14.23
CA SER A 25 1.57 5.10 12.90
C SER A 25 0.60 4.29 12.06
N GLN A 26 -0.55 4.88 11.71
CA GLN A 26 -1.22 4.52 10.47
C GLN A 26 -0.13 4.77 9.43
N GLU A 27 0.55 3.71 9.02
CA GLU A 27 1.41 3.69 7.86
C GLU A 27 0.51 4.18 6.73
N GLN A 28 0.55 5.48 6.46
CA GLN A 28 -0.24 6.10 5.44
C GLN A 28 0.32 5.54 4.14
N ARG A 29 -0.32 4.46 3.67
CA ARG A 29 -0.09 3.92 2.34
C ARG A 29 -0.36 5.08 1.40
N ASP A 30 0.69 5.60 0.77
CA ASP A 30 0.57 6.68 -0.20
C ASP A 30 -0.09 6.15 -1.46
N THR A 31 -1.43 6.09 -1.43
CA THR A 31 -2.27 5.66 -2.53
C THR A 31 -2.21 6.69 -3.65
N GLN A 32 -1.77 6.25 -4.81
CA GLN A 32 -1.63 7.06 -6.01
C GLN A 32 -2.70 6.68 -7.03
N ASN A 33 -3.26 7.70 -7.67
CA ASN A 33 -4.13 7.50 -8.82
C ASN A 33 -3.27 7.25 -10.06
N ILE A 34 -3.53 6.14 -10.74
CA ILE A 34 -2.83 5.77 -11.97
C ILE A 34 -3.84 5.50 -13.08
N THR A 35 -3.43 5.69 -14.33
CA THR A 35 -4.22 5.30 -15.50
C THR A 35 -3.44 4.26 -16.30
N VAL A 36 -3.99 3.05 -16.42
CA VAL A 36 -3.49 2.02 -17.35
C VAL A 36 -3.89 2.43 -18.77
N LYS A 37 -2.93 2.43 -19.69
CA LYS A 37 -3.09 2.84 -21.09
C LYS A 37 -3.17 1.67 -22.03
N SER A 38 -2.37 0.65 -21.79
CA SER A 38 -2.34 -0.56 -22.61
C SER A 38 -1.87 -1.74 -21.79
N LYS A 39 -2.13 -2.92 -22.35
CA LYS A 39 -1.74 -4.21 -21.81
C LYS A 39 -1.09 -5.04 -22.91
N GLU A 40 -0.06 -5.76 -22.54
CA GLU A 40 0.64 -6.73 -23.38
C GLU A 40 0.89 -7.98 -22.55
N VAL A 41 0.88 -9.14 -23.21
CA VAL A 41 1.34 -10.39 -22.59
C VAL A 41 2.43 -10.95 -23.49
N ASN A 42 3.65 -11.01 -22.97
CA ASN A 42 4.82 -11.47 -23.70
C ASN A 42 5.50 -12.59 -22.88
N ASN A 43 5.58 -13.79 -23.46
CA ASN A 43 6.26 -14.95 -22.85
C ASN A 43 5.86 -15.23 -21.39
N GLY A 44 4.57 -15.08 -21.06
CA GLY A 44 4.05 -15.33 -19.71
C GLY A 44 4.19 -14.15 -18.74
N VAL A 45 4.76 -13.03 -19.16
CA VAL A 45 4.78 -11.77 -18.40
C VAL A 45 3.65 -10.87 -18.89
N VAL A 46 2.80 -10.42 -17.97
CA VAL A 46 1.83 -9.35 -18.20
C VAL A 46 2.56 -8.02 -18.02
N ILE A 47 2.47 -7.15 -19.02
CA ILE A 47 3.07 -5.82 -19.02
C ILE A 47 1.95 -4.81 -19.20
N LEU A 48 1.75 -3.94 -18.21
CA LEU A 48 0.77 -2.86 -18.25
C LEU A 48 1.52 -1.54 -18.37
N SER A 49 1.29 -0.80 -19.45
CA SER A 49 1.78 0.58 -19.55
C SER A 49 0.83 1.48 -18.77
N ALA A 50 1.34 2.19 -17.77
CA ALA A 50 0.57 3.04 -16.88
C ALA A 50 1.18 4.43 -16.75
N GLN A 51 0.38 5.38 -16.28
CA GLN A 51 0.85 6.73 -15.99
C GLN A 51 0.26 7.27 -14.69
N ASN A 52 1.03 8.15 -14.04
CA ASN A 52 0.57 9.02 -12.96
C ASN A 52 0.90 10.47 -13.37
N GLY A 53 -0.14 11.25 -13.73
CA GLY A 53 0.05 12.57 -14.32
C GLY A 53 0.83 12.50 -15.63
N LYS A 54 2.03 13.11 -15.65
CA LYS A 54 2.94 13.11 -16.81
C LYS A 54 3.96 11.95 -16.78
N ASN A 55 4.06 11.24 -15.67
CA ASN A 55 5.05 10.19 -15.47
C ASN A 55 4.50 8.87 -16.02
N SER A 56 5.23 8.24 -16.93
CA SER A 56 4.88 6.93 -17.49
C SER A 56 5.79 5.85 -16.92
N PHE A 57 5.23 4.67 -16.66
CA PHE A 57 5.94 3.51 -16.12
C PHE A 57 5.22 2.23 -16.54
N GLU A 58 5.83 1.10 -16.26
CA GLU A 58 5.23 -0.21 -16.45
C GLU A 58 4.94 -0.90 -15.13
N LEU A 59 3.88 -1.70 -15.13
CA LEU A 59 3.59 -2.66 -14.09
C LEU A 59 3.68 -4.05 -14.71
N GLN A 60 4.58 -4.87 -14.19
CA GLN A 60 4.83 -6.22 -14.71
C GLN A 60 4.47 -7.28 -13.68
N CYS A 61 3.85 -8.37 -14.11
CA CYS A 61 3.62 -9.54 -13.24
C CYS A 61 3.66 -10.83 -14.05
N ASN A 62 3.95 -11.94 -13.38
CA ASN A 62 3.95 -13.27 -14.02
C ASN A 62 2.50 -13.75 -14.13
N LYS A 63 2.04 -14.06 -15.34
CA LYS A 63 0.64 -14.39 -15.66
C LYS A 63 0.05 -15.49 -14.77
N ASP A 64 0.87 -16.47 -14.40
CA ASP A 64 0.43 -17.64 -13.62
C ASP A 64 0.59 -17.44 -12.10
N ALA A 65 1.09 -16.29 -11.65
CA ALA A 65 1.22 -15.98 -10.23
C ALA A 65 -0.13 -15.57 -9.63
N SER A 66 -0.41 -16.06 -8.41
CA SER A 66 -1.55 -15.61 -7.62
C SER A 66 -1.39 -14.14 -7.26
N GLY A 67 -2.18 -13.27 -7.91
CA GLY A 67 -2.04 -11.82 -7.77
C GLY A 67 -1.52 -11.10 -9.02
N CYS A 68 -1.53 -11.75 -10.18
CA CYS A 68 -1.31 -11.07 -11.46
C CYS A 68 -2.63 -10.93 -12.23
N ALA A 69 -3.14 -9.71 -12.37
CA ALA A 69 -4.32 -9.44 -13.19
C ALA A 69 -3.93 -8.71 -14.48
N ILE A 70 -4.54 -9.12 -15.59
CA ILE A 70 -4.45 -8.40 -16.86
C ILE A 70 -5.48 -7.26 -16.81
N LEU A 71 -5.03 -6.06 -16.47
CA LEU A 71 -5.92 -4.90 -16.30
C LEU A 71 -6.29 -4.29 -17.65
N GLU A 72 -7.55 -3.91 -17.81
CA GLU A 72 -8.00 -3.11 -18.94
C GLU A 72 -7.55 -1.66 -18.82
N PRO A 73 -7.40 -0.92 -19.94
CA PRO A 73 -7.19 0.52 -19.89
C PRO A 73 -8.25 1.23 -19.05
N GLY A 74 -7.82 2.10 -18.14
CA GLY A 74 -8.70 2.75 -17.18
C GLY A 74 -7.96 3.27 -15.95
N ASP A 75 -8.73 3.82 -15.01
CA ASP A 75 -8.18 4.42 -13.79
C ASP A 75 -8.22 3.46 -12.60
N TYR A 76 -7.12 3.42 -11.86
CA TYR A 76 -6.90 2.55 -10.71
C TYR A 76 -6.22 3.28 -9.57
N ALA A 77 -6.24 2.66 -8.40
CA ALA A 77 -5.45 3.06 -7.25
C ALA A 77 -4.21 2.16 -7.15
N MET A 78 -3.06 2.73 -6.80
CA MET A 78 -1.81 2.02 -6.65
C MET A 78 -1.12 2.42 -5.35
N VAL A 79 -0.63 1.44 -4.61
CA VAL A 79 0.22 1.66 -3.43
C VAL A 79 1.60 1.10 -3.73
N ARG A 80 2.64 1.93 -3.56
CA ARG A 80 4.03 1.44 -3.61
C ARG A 80 4.36 0.76 -2.30
N LEU A 81 4.97 -0.42 -2.37
CA LEU A 81 5.40 -1.14 -1.19
C LEU A 81 6.80 -0.69 -0.74
N PRO A 82 7.12 -0.80 0.56
CA PRO A 82 8.47 -0.57 1.06
C PRO A 82 9.50 -1.49 0.38
N LYS A 83 10.76 -1.08 0.43
CA LYS A 83 11.86 -1.89 -0.11
C LYS A 83 11.90 -3.27 0.56
N ASN A 84 12.10 -4.32 -0.24
CA ASN A 84 12.09 -5.74 0.19
C ASN A 84 10.72 -6.27 0.66
N HIS A 85 9.62 -5.56 0.38
CA HIS A 85 8.27 -6.08 0.55
C HIS A 85 7.65 -6.41 -0.81
N GLY A 86 6.82 -7.45 -0.84
CA GLY A 86 6.13 -7.93 -2.03
C GLY A 86 6.70 -9.24 -2.58
N LEU A 87 6.22 -9.59 -3.77
CA LEU A 87 6.38 -10.90 -4.41
C LEU A 87 7.58 -10.94 -5.35
N TYR A 88 7.96 -9.80 -5.93
CA TYR A 88 9.01 -9.71 -6.93
C TYR A 88 10.29 -9.09 -6.35
N ASP A 89 11.44 -9.45 -6.92
CA ASP A 89 12.73 -8.84 -6.59
C ASP A 89 12.92 -7.50 -7.33
N CYS A 90 12.05 -6.52 -7.00
CA CYS A 90 12.07 -5.17 -7.55
C CYS A 90 11.24 -4.21 -6.69
N ALA A 91 10.96 -3.00 -7.19
CA ALA A 91 10.01 -2.09 -6.55
C ALA A 91 8.59 -2.62 -6.72
N ASN A 92 8.02 -3.23 -5.68
CA ASN A 92 6.67 -3.78 -5.74
C ASN A 92 5.61 -2.68 -5.57
N ALA A 93 4.49 -2.86 -6.26
CA ALA A 93 3.29 -2.06 -6.10
C ALA A 93 2.05 -2.96 -6.07
N GLU A 94 1.08 -2.60 -5.24
CA GLU A 94 -0.25 -3.20 -5.22
C GLU A 94 -1.20 -2.30 -6.01
N VAL A 95 -2.03 -2.90 -6.86
CA VAL A 95 -3.06 -2.20 -7.62
C VAL A 95 -4.43 -2.63 -7.15
N TYR A 96 -5.29 -1.65 -6.93
CA TYR A 96 -6.63 -1.80 -6.40
C TYR A 96 -7.64 -1.26 -7.39
N ARG A 97 -8.86 -1.83 -7.38
CA ARG A 97 -9.99 -1.20 -8.06
C ARG A 97 -10.25 0.16 -7.41
N ARG A 98 -10.51 1.18 -8.22
CA ARG A 98 -10.96 2.48 -7.70
C ARG A 98 -12.39 2.36 -7.18
N SER A 99 -12.64 2.68 -5.91
CA SER A 99 -14.02 2.81 -5.41
C SER A 99 -14.54 4.22 -5.67
N ALA A 100 -15.86 4.36 -5.81
CA ALA A 100 -16.52 5.67 -5.98
C ALA A 100 -16.37 6.58 -4.74
N ASN A 101 -16.07 6.00 -3.58
CA ASN A 101 -15.98 6.69 -2.29
C ASN A 101 -14.54 7.00 -1.87
N SER A 102 -13.57 6.91 -2.79
CA SER A 102 -12.13 7.12 -2.52
C SER A 102 -11.47 6.12 -1.57
N GLU A 103 -12.17 5.06 -1.17
CA GLU A 103 -11.57 3.90 -0.50
C GLU A 103 -10.89 2.99 -1.53
N GLU A 104 -9.84 2.28 -1.10
CA GLU A 104 -9.25 1.20 -1.89
C GLU A 104 -10.32 0.11 -2.09
N GLY A 105 -10.68 -0.16 -3.35
CA GLY A 105 -11.51 -1.31 -3.68
C GLY A 105 -10.74 -2.62 -3.48
N GLY A 106 -11.29 -3.73 -3.97
CA GLY A 106 -10.58 -5.02 -3.89
C GLY A 106 -9.20 -4.97 -4.56
N LEU A 107 -8.21 -5.58 -3.90
CA LEU A 107 -6.86 -5.82 -4.46
C LEU A 107 -6.99 -6.59 -5.78
N LEU A 108 -6.43 -6.04 -6.85
CA LEU A 108 -6.45 -6.65 -8.18
C LEU A 108 -5.16 -7.42 -8.46
N GLY A 109 -4.04 -6.97 -7.89
CA GLY A 109 -2.79 -7.69 -8.02
C GLY A 109 -1.60 -6.93 -7.45
N GLN A 110 -0.46 -7.62 -7.44
CA GLN A 110 0.83 -7.06 -7.12
C GLN A 110 1.73 -7.15 -8.34
N TYR A 111 2.50 -6.09 -8.56
CA TYR A 111 3.26 -5.87 -9.78
C TYR A 111 4.64 -5.35 -9.44
N CYS A 112 5.59 -5.66 -10.30
CA CYS A 112 6.87 -5.01 -10.39
C CYS A 112 6.71 -3.66 -11.10
N LEU A 113 7.07 -2.57 -10.43
CA LEU A 113 7.03 -1.22 -10.98
C LEU A 113 8.36 -0.89 -11.65
N ILE A 114 8.31 -0.63 -12.95
CA ILE A 114 9.46 -0.31 -13.80
C ILE A 114 9.30 1.10 -14.34
N ASP A 115 10.14 2.04 -13.93
CA ASP A 115 10.13 3.38 -14.48
C ASP A 115 10.62 3.36 -15.94
N ARG A 116 9.85 3.97 -16.85
CA ARG A 116 10.28 4.20 -18.23
C ARG A 116 11.17 5.45 -18.22
N ARG A 117 12.48 5.23 -18.16
CA ARG A 117 13.48 6.30 -18.27
C ARG A 117 13.62 6.82 -19.69
#